data_AF-A0A251U800-F1
#
_entry.id   AF-A0A251U800-F1
#
_cell.length_a   1.000
_cell.length_b   1.000
_cell.length_c   1.000
_cell.angle_alpha   90.00
_cell.angle_beta   90.00
_cell.angle_gamma   90.00
#
_symmetry.space_group_name_H-M   'P 1'
#
loop_
_entity.id
_entity.type
_entity.pdbx_description
1 polymer ?
#
loop_
_entity_poly.entity_id
_entity_poly.type
_entity_poly.pdbx_seq_one_letter_code
_entity_poly.pdbx_strand_id
1 'polypeptide(L)' 'MQNDRMVQMKSGGKQLGNEEKKAAVHEEIKKVNQLPAHSSYATHRMRVLNKILQLLSVQRTVSQDEELELLFAGLSI' A
#
# COMPACT_ATOMS: atom_id res chain seq x y z
N MET A 1 27.07 -3.23 25.47
CA MET A 1 25.84 -2.53 25.04
C MET A 1 26.03 -2.21 23.57
N GLN A 2 25.46 -3.04 22.68
CA GLN A 2 24.23 -2.73 21.93
C GLN A 2 24.44 -1.50 21.01
N ASN A 3 24.25 -1.55 19.69
CA ASN A 3 23.21 -2.29 18.98
C ASN A 3 23.59 -2.55 17.52
N ASP A 4 23.26 -3.75 17.07
CA ASP A 4 23.34 -4.28 15.72
C ASP A 4 22.86 -3.31 14.63
N ARG A 5 23.75 -3.03 13.67
CA ARG A 5 23.34 -2.68 12.31
C ARG A 5 22.85 -3.96 11.63
N MET A 6 21.64 -4.38 11.93
CA MET A 6 20.94 -5.32 11.06
C MET A 6 20.51 -4.59 9.80
N VAL A 7 21.43 -4.49 8.85
CA VAL A 7 21.07 -4.34 7.43
C VAL A 7 20.42 -5.67 7.03
N GLN A 8 19.11 -5.76 7.25
CA GLN A 8 18.34 -6.91 6.79
C GLN A 8 17.81 -6.61 5.40
N MET A 9 18.61 -7.01 4.41
CA MET A 9 18.18 -7.17 3.03
C MET A 9 17.46 -8.52 2.91
N LYS A 10 16.13 -8.52 2.65
CA LYS A 10 15.41 -9.60 1.94
C LYS A 10 13.93 -9.25 1.63
N SER A 11 13.53 -9.66 0.41
CA SER A 11 12.23 -9.50 -0.30
C SER A 11 12.00 -8.18 -1.07
N GLY A 12 11.68 -8.33 -2.36
CA GLY A 12 11.80 -7.34 -3.43
C GLY A 12 10.73 -6.26 -3.51
N GLY A 13 10.42 -5.59 -2.41
CA GLY A 13 9.73 -4.30 -2.42
C GLY A 13 10.55 -3.31 -1.63
N LYS A 14 11.09 -2.25 -2.26
CA LYS A 14 11.62 -1.11 -1.49
C LYS A 14 10.52 -0.70 -0.50
N GLN A 15 10.84 -0.70 0.78
CA GLN A 15 9.93 -0.28 1.83
C GLN A 15 9.75 1.24 1.70
N LEU A 16 8.95 1.66 0.73
CA LEU A 16 8.62 3.05 0.49
C LEU A 16 7.87 3.57 1.73
N GLY A 17 8.22 4.78 2.15
CA GLY A 17 7.53 5.47 3.23
C GLY A 17 6.04 5.63 2.91
N ASN A 18 5.20 5.78 3.93
CA ASN A 18 3.75 5.96 3.73
C ASN A 18 3.44 7.15 2.81
N GLU A 19 4.19 8.25 2.95
CA GLU A 19 4.06 9.43 2.08
C GLU A 19 4.47 9.17 0.63
N GLU A 20 5.53 8.38 0.38
CA GLU A 20 5.92 7.98 -0.97
C GLU A 20 4.86 7.07 -1.61
N LYS A 21 4.25 6.17 -0.82
CA LYS A 21 3.13 5.34 -1.27
C LYS A 21 1.91 6.19 -1.64
N LYS A 22 1.55 7.19 -0.82
CA LYS A 22 0.46 8.14 -1.14
C LYS A 22 0.75 8.91 -2.42
N ALA A 23 1.97 9.42 -2.58
CA ALA A 23 2.37 10.13 -3.80
C ALA A 23 2.23 9.25 -5.05
N ALA A 24 2.68 7.99 -4.98
CA ALA A 24 2.52 7.03 -6.08
C ALA A 24 1.04 6.77 -6.42
N VAL A 25 0.17 6.67 -5.42
CA VAL A 25 -1.27 6.49 -5.64
C VAL A 25 -1.89 7.74 -6.28
N HIS A 26 -1.49 8.94 -5.88
CA HIS A 26 -1.96 10.19 -6.50
C HIS A 26 -1.54 10.31 -7.97
N GLU A 27 -0.33 9.91 -8.32
CA GLU A 27 0.11 9.87 -9.73
C GLU A 27 -0.71 8.87 -10.55
N GLU A 28 -1.08 7.73 -9.97
CA GLU A 28 -1.97 6.79 -10.64
C GLU A 28 -3.40 7.33 -10.80
N ILE A 29 -3.93 8.04 -9.81
CA ILE A 29 -5.23 8.71 -9.92
C ILE A 29 -5.23 9.70 -11.09
N LYS A 30 -4.15 10.50 -11.24
CA LYS A 30 -4.01 11.42 -12.37
C LYS A 30 -4.05 10.68 -13.72
N LYS A 31 -3.36 9.55 -13.83
CA LYS A 31 -3.38 8.71 -15.04
C LYS A 31 -4.78 8.15 -15.32
N VAL A 32 -5.47 7.66 -14.30
CA VAL A 32 -6.83 7.11 -14.45
C VAL A 32 -7.84 8.19 -14.84
N ASN A 33 -7.69 9.41 -14.34
CA ASN A 33 -8.55 10.54 -14.71
C ASN A 33 -8.41 10.98 -16.18
N GLN A 34 -7.34 10.56 -16.87
CA GLN A 34 -7.19 10.78 -18.31
C GLN A 34 -7.93 9.73 -19.15
N LEU A 35 -8.44 8.66 -18.53
CA LEU A 35 -9.20 7.62 -19.20
C LEU A 35 -10.69 8.01 -19.32
N PRO A 36 -11.43 7.42 -20.27
CA PRO A 36 -12.87 7.61 -20.35
C PRO A 36 -13.57 7.19 -19.04
N ALA A 37 -14.33 8.13 -18.46
CA ALA A 37 -14.96 7.97 -17.14
C ALA A 37 -15.91 6.76 -17.04
N HIS A 38 -16.52 6.36 -18.17
CA HIS A 38 -17.46 5.24 -18.24
C HIS A 38 -16.82 3.89 -18.53
N SER A 39 -15.49 3.81 -18.61
CA SER A 39 -14.84 2.52 -18.74
C SER A 39 -14.91 1.75 -17.41
N SER A 40 -15.30 0.47 -17.49
CA SER A 40 -15.36 -0.42 -16.33
C SER A 40 -14.03 -0.46 -15.58
N TYR A 41 -12.91 -0.42 -16.31
CA TYR A 41 -11.57 -0.35 -15.74
C TYR A 41 -11.35 0.94 -14.94
N ALA A 42 -11.60 2.13 -15.51
CA ALA A 42 -11.36 3.39 -14.79
C ALA A 42 -12.21 3.48 -13.52
N THR A 43 -13.48 3.05 -13.61
CA THR A 43 -14.39 3.01 -12.45
C THR A 43 -13.87 2.08 -11.36
N HIS A 44 -13.50 0.84 -11.72
CA HIS A 44 -12.97 -0.13 -10.76
C HIS A 44 -11.64 0.33 -10.16
N ARG A 45 -10.71 0.79 -11.00
CA ARG A 45 -9.39 1.24 -10.61
C ARG A 45 -9.47 2.42 -9.63
N MET A 46 -10.34 3.39 -9.89
CA MET A 46 -10.55 4.52 -8.98
C MET A 46 -11.03 4.07 -7.60
N ARG A 47 -11.95 3.09 -7.53
CA ARG A 47 -12.39 2.52 -6.24
C ARG A 47 -11.25 1.87 -5.46
N VAL A 48 -10.41 1.09 -6.15
CA VAL A 48 -9.24 0.45 -5.55
C VAL A 48 -8.26 1.50 -5.02
N LEU A 49 -7.91 2.51 -5.83
CA LEU A 49 -6.98 3.57 -5.44
C LEU A 49 -7.48 4.37 -4.23
N ASN A 50 -8.77 4.70 -4.20
CA ASN A 50 -9.38 5.37 -3.06
C ASN A 50 -9.33 4.48 -1.80
N LYS A 51 -9.57 3.17 -1.93
CA LYS A 51 -9.45 2.25 -0.81
C LYS A 51 -8.01 2.17 -0.29
N ILE A 52 -7.02 2.17 -1.18
CA ILE A 52 -5.60 2.19 -0.79
C ILE A 52 -5.27 3.47 -0.02
N LEU A 53 -5.69 4.66 -0.48
CA LEU A 53 -5.46 5.91 0.24
C LEU A 53 -6.08 5.92 1.65
N GLN A 54 -7.29 5.39 1.77
CA GLN A 54 -7.93 5.24 3.08
C GLN A 54 -7.10 4.34 4.00
N LEU A 55 -6.65 3.18 3.51
CA LEU A 55 -5.83 2.24 4.28
C LEU A 55 -4.47 2.84 4.68
N LEU A 56 -3.84 3.61 3.80
CA LEU A 56 -2.59 4.33 4.09
C LEU A 56 -2.77 5.44 5.12
N SER A 57 -3.98 5.96 5.29
CA SER A 57 -4.28 7.01 6.27
C SER A 57 -4.58 6.45 7.67
N VAL A 58 -4.77 5.14 7.80
CA VAL A 58 -4.98 4.49 9.10
C VAL A 58 -3.65 4.44 9.84
N GLN A 59 -3.58 5.07 11.01
CA GLN A 59 -2.48 4.87 11.93
C GLN A 59 -2.64 3.50 12.58
N ARG A 60 -1.70 2.59 12.32
CA ARG A 60 -1.66 1.27 12.96
C ARG A 60 -0.57 1.21 14.02
N THR A 61 -0.81 0.42 15.05
CA THR A 61 0.22 0.03 16.00
C THR A 61 1.02 -1.14 15.45
N VAL A 62 2.21 -1.38 16.01
CA VAL A 62 3.06 -2.51 15.62
C VAL A 62 2.31 -3.85 15.74
N SER A 63 1.59 -4.05 16.84
CA SER A 63 0.80 -5.27 17.06
C SER A 63 -0.31 -5.48 16.02
N GLN A 64 -0.92 -4.40 15.53
CA GLN A 64 -1.95 -4.48 14.48
C GLN A 64 -1.35 -4.83 13.12
N ASP A 65 -0.16 -4.31 12.80
CA ASP A 65 0.54 -4.68 11.57
C ASP A 65 0.96 -6.16 11.59
N GLU A 66 1.44 -6.67 12.73
CA GLU A 66 1.79 -8.09 12.92
C GLU A 66 0.58 -9.02 12.79
N GLU A 67 -0.55 -8.66 13.42
CA GLU A 67 -1.80 -9.43 13.31
C GLU A 67 -2.31 -9.46 11.86
N LEU A 68 -2.27 -8.32 11.16
CA LEU A 68 -2.63 -8.24 9.75
C LEU A 68 -1.73 -9.13 8.88
N GLU A 69 -0.42 -9.11 9.09
CA GLU A 69 0.52 -9.94 8.34
C GLU A 69 0.25 -11.43 8.58
N LEU A 70 -0.05 -11.83 9.82
CA LEU A 70 -0.43 -13.21 10.15
C LEU A 70 -1.75 -13.62 9.47
N LEU A 71 -2.76 -12.75 9.48
CA LEU A 71 -4.03 -12.99 8.79
C LEU A 71 -3.82 -13.19 7.29
N PHE A 72 -2.99 -12.37 6.65
CA PHE A 72 -2.68 -12.50 5.23
C PHE A 72 -1.86 -13.75 4.92
N ALA A 73 -0.94 -14.16 5.79
CA ALA A 73 -0.16 -15.39 5.61
C ALA A 73 -1.04 -16.65 5.61
N GLY A 74 -2.21 -16.61 6.26
CA GLY A 74 -3.19 -17.69 6.27
C GLY A 74 -4.16 -17.71 5.07
N LEU A 75 -4.17 -16.65 4.25
CA LEU A 75 -4.99 -16.60 3.04
C LEU A 75 -4.22 -17.23 1.87
N SER A 76 -4.54 -18.49 1.53
CA SER A 76 -4.15 -19.08 0.25
C SER A 76 -4.96 -18.44 -0.88
N ILE A 77 -4.50 -17.29 -1.37
CA ILE A 77 -5.01 -16.59 -2.56
C ILE A 77 -4.05 -16.80 -3.72
#